data_AF-A0A7C5EF84-F1
#
_entry.id   AF-A0A7C5EF84-F1
#
_cell.length_a   1.000
_cell.length_b   1.000
_cell.length_c   1.000
_cell.angle_alpha   90.00
_cell.angle_beta   90.00
_cell.angle_gamma   90.00
#
_symmetry.space_group_name_H-M   'P 1'
#
loop_
_entity.id
_entity.type
_entity.pdbx_description
1 polymer ?
#
loop_
_entity_poly.entity_id
_entity_poly.type
_entity_poly.pdbx_seq_one_letter_code
_entity_poly.pdbx_strand_id
1 'polypeptide(L)'
;MSQHMPMRAPEFTPLSESAGTGLIDVLLAMSVIIAAALTAFHLTVSTVATGAANERLSAARRVIRKAMTDLERRTFDEVFLAFNDNPMDDPEGPSSAPGAETFYEAVRSAENDELIIRRVDGASQTSNRAGLFRVVVEFPTASDGSLSETRTDFLKGFPSDLNRNGHSADPHLGVADVDLLPMRLRVVWEGSAGPESLELARVFSRR
;
A
#
# COMPACT_ATOMS: atom_id res chain seq x y z
N MET A 1 -95.74 9.49 8.72
CA MET A 1 -95.24 9.21 7.36
C MET A 1 -93.82 9.69 7.28
N SER A 2 -92.86 8.76 7.15
CA SER A 2 -91.54 8.93 6.51
C SER A 2 -90.72 7.69 6.87
N GLN A 3 -90.88 6.65 6.04
CA GLN A 3 -90.07 5.44 6.08
C GLN A 3 -88.68 5.77 5.55
N HIS A 4 -87.68 5.73 6.43
CA HIS A 4 -86.28 5.78 6.05
C HIS A 4 -85.88 4.41 5.49
N MET A 5 -85.68 4.34 4.17
CA MET A 5 -85.15 3.17 3.48
C MET A 5 -83.62 3.13 3.66
N PRO A 6 -83.04 2.09 4.27
CA PRO A 6 -81.59 1.93 4.29
C PRO A 6 -81.10 1.53 2.90
N MET A 7 -80.29 2.38 2.29
CA MET A 7 -79.60 2.12 1.02
C MET A 7 -78.48 1.09 1.30
N ARG A 8 -78.72 -0.16 0.90
CA ARG A 8 -77.79 -1.28 1.03
C ARG A 8 -76.66 -1.08 0.02
N ALA A 9 -75.45 -0.83 0.50
CA ALA A 9 -74.27 -0.72 -0.35
C ALA A 9 -74.01 -2.07 -1.06
N PRO A 10 -73.60 -2.07 -2.34
CA PRO A 10 -73.30 -3.30 -3.06
C PRO A 10 -72.10 -4.02 -2.42
N GLU A 11 -72.31 -5.26 -1.99
CA GLU A 11 -71.24 -6.18 -1.64
C GLU A 11 -70.46 -6.50 -2.93
N PHE A 12 -69.28 -5.91 -3.07
CA PHE A 12 -68.29 -6.38 -4.03
C PHE A 12 -67.70 -7.67 -3.48
N THR A 13 -68.21 -8.82 -3.93
CA THR A 13 -67.50 -10.09 -3.81
C THR A 13 -66.23 -10.00 -4.64
N PRO A 14 -65.02 -10.00 -4.03
CA PRO A 14 -63.79 -10.07 -4.80
C PRO A 14 -63.77 -11.42 -5.52
N LEU A 15 -63.77 -11.38 -6.85
CA LEU A 15 -63.51 -12.56 -7.65
C LEU A 15 -62.07 -12.98 -7.36
N SER A 16 -61.91 -14.04 -6.57
CA SER A 16 -60.65 -14.72 -6.40
C SER A 16 -60.34 -15.45 -7.70
N GLU A 17 -59.82 -14.73 -8.70
CA GLU A 17 -59.18 -15.34 -9.86
C GLU A 17 -57.95 -16.09 -9.38
N SER A 18 -58.08 -17.42 -9.28
CA SER A 18 -56.93 -18.31 -9.22
C SER A 18 -56.26 -18.32 -10.59
N ALA A 19 -55.56 -17.23 -10.92
CA ALA A 19 -54.67 -17.17 -12.06
C ALA A 19 -53.53 -18.16 -11.80
N GLY A 20 -53.58 -19.31 -12.46
CA GLY A 20 -52.47 -20.26 -12.43
C GLY A 20 -51.21 -19.56 -12.91
N THR A 21 -50.14 -19.64 -12.12
CA THR A 21 -48.82 -19.11 -12.48
C THR A 21 -48.47 -19.58 -13.88
N GLY A 22 -48.37 -18.63 -14.82
CA GLY A 22 -48.02 -18.93 -16.19
C GLY A 22 -46.58 -19.41 -16.27
N LEU A 23 -46.24 -20.21 -17.28
CA LEU A 23 -44.86 -20.61 -17.57
C LEU A 23 -43.91 -19.40 -17.64
N ILE A 24 -44.43 -18.25 -18.11
CA ILE A 24 -43.70 -16.98 -18.19
C ILE A 24 -43.30 -16.46 -16.80
N ASP A 25 -44.18 -16.54 -15.79
CA ASP A 25 -43.87 -16.07 -14.43
C ASP A 25 -42.76 -16.90 -13.80
N VAL A 26 -42.75 -18.22 -14.05
CA VAL A 26 -41.70 -19.12 -13.56
C VAL A 26 -40.36 -18.78 -14.22
N LEU A 27 -40.34 -18.56 -15.54
CA LEU A 27 -39.12 -18.15 -16.25
C LEU A 27 -38.60 -16.79 -15.77
N LEU A 28 -39.50 -15.82 -15.54
CA LEU A 28 -39.15 -14.52 -14.99
C LEU A 28 -38.56 -14.67 -13.58
N ALA A 29 -39.22 -15.40 -12.69
CA ALA A 29 -38.74 -15.66 -11.33
C ALA A 29 -37.37 -16.34 -11.34
N MET A 30 -37.17 -17.35 -12.18
CA MET A 30 -35.88 -18.02 -12.33
C MET A 30 -34.78 -17.06 -12.80
N SER A 31 -35.06 -16.18 -13.77
CA SER A 31 -34.07 -15.21 -14.26
C SER A 31 -33.67 -14.20 -13.18
N VAL A 32 -34.63 -13.72 -12.37
CA VAL A 32 -34.34 -12.85 -11.23
C VAL A 32 -33.50 -13.56 -10.17
N ILE A 33 -33.82 -14.82 -9.85
CA ILE A 33 -33.05 -15.61 -8.88
C ILE A 33 -31.62 -15.82 -9.37
N ILE A 34 -31.43 -16.14 -10.65
CA ILE A 34 -30.10 -16.33 -11.24
C ILE A 34 -29.31 -15.02 -11.20
N ALA A 35 -29.91 -13.89 -11.59
CA ALA A 35 -29.25 -12.59 -11.55
C ALA A 35 -28.86 -12.18 -10.12
N ALA A 36 -29.73 -12.43 -9.14
CA ALA A 36 -29.44 -12.20 -7.73
C ALA A 36 -28.29 -13.08 -7.22
N ALA A 37 -28.30 -14.37 -7.57
CA ALA A 37 -27.25 -15.32 -7.18
C ALA A 37 -25.87 -14.92 -7.76
N LEU A 38 -25.81 -14.52 -9.03
CA LEU A 38 -24.57 -14.05 -9.66
C LEU A 38 -24.04 -12.77 -9.01
N THR A 39 -24.92 -11.83 -8.67
CA THR A 39 -24.54 -10.58 -8.00
C THR A 39 -23.98 -10.87 -6.60
N ALA A 40 -24.63 -11.73 -5.82
CA ALA A 40 -24.15 -12.13 -4.50
C ALA A 40 -22.79 -12.84 -4.57
N PHE A 41 -22.58 -13.69 -5.57
CA PHE A 41 -21.30 -14.35 -5.81
C PHE A 41 -20.19 -13.35 -6.12
N HIS A 42 -20.43 -12.39 -7.03
CA HIS A 42 -19.46 -11.34 -7.36
C HIS A 42 -19.08 -10.48 -6.14
N LEU A 43 -20.05 -10.11 -5.31
CA LEU A 43 -19.79 -9.35 -4.08
C LEU A 43 -18.92 -10.14 -3.10
N THR A 44 -19.15 -11.45 -2.98
CA THR A 44 -18.37 -12.32 -2.09
C THR A 44 -16.91 -12.41 -2.56
N VAL A 45 -16.69 -12.64 -3.86
CA VAL A 45 -15.34 -12.70 -4.45
C VAL A 45 -14.61 -11.36 -4.29
N SER A 46 -15.30 -10.24 -4.55
CA SER A 46 -14.74 -8.89 -4.37
C SER A 46 -14.35 -8.61 -2.91
N THR A 47 -15.15 -9.08 -1.95
CA THR A 47 -14.88 -8.92 -0.52
C THR A 47 -13.62 -9.69 -0.10
N VAL A 48 -13.46 -10.94 -0.55
CA VAL A 48 -12.26 -11.74 -0.25
C VAL A 48 -10.99 -11.11 -0.84
N ALA A 49 -11.06 -10.63 -2.09
CA ALA A 49 -9.94 -9.95 -2.73
C ALA A 49 -9.54 -8.67 -1.96
N THR A 50 -10.53 -7.90 -1.49
CA THR A 50 -10.31 -6.70 -0.68
C THR A 50 -9.66 -7.03 0.67
N GLY A 51 -10.07 -8.13 1.31
CA GLY A 51 -9.47 -8.61 2.56
C GLY A 51 -7.97 -8.88 2.39
N ALA A 52 -7.60 -9.67 1.38
CA ALA A 52 -6.20 -9.99 1.10
C ALA A 52 -5.36 -8.76 0.71
N ALA A 53 -5.95 -7.79 0.00
CA ALA A 53 -5.29 -6.51 -0.32
C ALA A 53 -5.04 -5.68 0.95
N ASN A 54 -6.03 -5.58 1.84
CA ASN A 54 -5.91 -4.84 3.10
C ASN A 54 -4.88 -5.48 4.05
N GLU A 55 -4.81 -6.81 4.09
CA GLU A 55 -3.78 -7.52 4.86
C GLU A 55 -2.37 -7.21 4.36
N ARG A 56 -2.14 -7.26 3.04
CA ARG A 56 -0.85 -6.90 2.42
C ARG A 56 -0.50 -5.43 2.67
N LEU A 57 -1.44 -4.51 2.53
CA LEU A 57 -1.22 -3.09 2.85
C LEU A 57 -0.86 -2.90 4.33
N SER A 58 -1.52 -3.63 5.24
CA SER A 58 -1.18 -3.60 6.66
C SER A 58 0.22 -4.17 6.94
N ALA A 59 0.63 -5.22 6.22
CA ALA A 59 1.98 -5.76 6.29
C ALA A 59 3.01 -4.75 5.76
N ALA A 60 2.76 -4.14 4.60
CA ALA A 60 3.63 -3.11 3.99
C ALA A 60 3.84 -1.93 4.95
N ARG A 61 2.79 -1.45 5.63
CA ARG A 61 2.91 -0.38 6.65
C ARG A 61 3.79 -0.79 7.83
N ARG A 62 3.72 -2.05 8.26
CA ARG A 62 4.58 -2.59 9.33
C ARG A 62 6.03 -2.72 8.86
N VAL A 63 6.25 -3.13 7.62
CA VAL A 63 7.58 -3.15 6.98
C VAL A 63 8.17 -1.75 6.93
N ILE A 64 7.43 -0.75 6.44
CA ILE A 64 7.88 0.65 6.43
C ILE A 64 8.28 1.10 7.83
N ARG A 65 7.44 0.83 8.83
CA ARG A 65 7.74 1.23 10.21
C ARG A 65 9.00 0.55 10.72
N LYS A 66 9.17 -0.75 10.47
CA LYS A 66 10.35 -1.51 10.88
C LYS A 66 11.62 -0.99 10.21
N ALA A 67 11.58 -0.80 8.89
CA ALA A 67 12.68 -0.22 8.13
C ALA A 67 13.03 1.19 8.62
N MET A 68 12.01 2.01 8.92
CA MET A 68 12.22 3.33 9.50
C MET A 68 12.88 3.26 10.88
N THR A 69 12.44 2.35 11.75
CA THR A 69 13.08 2.14 13.06
C THR A 69 14.53 1.65 12.91
N ASP A 70 14.83 0.85 11.89
CA ASP A 70 16.20 0.40 11.62
C ASP A 70 17.09 1.57 11.16
N LEU A 71 16.55 2.50 10.36
CA LEU A 71 17.23 3.73 9.95
C LEU A 71 17.43 4.71 11.11
N GLU A 72 16.42 4.90 11.96
CA GLU A 72 16.50 5.78 13.13
C GLU A 72 17.52 5.35 14.20
N ARG A 73 17.95 4.09 14.17
CA ARG A 73 19.00 3.58 15.07
C ARG A 73 20.42 3.96 14.64
N ARG A 74 20.58 4.46 13.43
CA ARG A 74 21.86 4.84 12.84
C ARG A 74 22.05 6.35 12.91
N THR A 75 23.29 6.80 12.88
CA THR A 75 23.60 8.23 12.74
C THR A 75 23.29 8.71 11.32
N PHE A 76 23.24 10.03 11.15
CA PHE A 76 22.97 10.65 9.85
C PHE A 76 23.94 10.15 8.76
N ASP A 77 25.23 10.13 9.06
CA ASP A 77 26.27 9.72 8.11
C ASP A 77 26.18 8.22 7.80
N GLU A 78 25.95 7.40 8.84
CA GLU A 78 25.76 5.95 8.69
C GLU A 78 24.53 5.60 7.84
N VAL A 79 23.46 6.38 7.89
CA VAL A 79 22.27 6.15 7.05
C VAL A 79 22.62 6.39 5.58
N PHE A 80 23.29 7.49 5.25
CA PHE A 80 23.65 7.76 3.86
C PHE A 80 24.65 6.72 3.34
N LEU A 81 25.73 6.45 4.07
CA LEU A 81 26.78 5.51 3.64
C LEU A 81 26.26 4.06 3.53
N ALA A 82 25.33 3.64 4.38
CA ALA A 82 24.81 2.28 4.35
C ALA A 82 23.73 2.04 3.28
N PHE A 83 23.04 3.08 2.82
CA PHE A 83 21.86 2.96 1.96
C PHE A 83 21.97 3.72 0.63
N ASN A 84 23.10 4.38 0.34
CA ASN A 84 23.29 4.97 -0.98
C ASN A 84 23.54 3.89 -2.05
N ASP A 85 23.45 4.28 -3.31
CA ASP A 85 23.67 3.39 -4.46
C ASP A 85 25.16 3.13 -4.75
N ASN A 86 26.08 3.79 -4.04
CA ASN A 86 27.50 3.72 -4.33
C ASN A 86 28.20 2.68 -3.42
N PRO A 87 28.58 1.50 -3.94
CA PRO A 87 29.20 0.45 -3.13
C PRO A 87 30.59 0.83 -2.58
N MET A 88 31.20 1.91 -3.07
CA MET A 88 32.51 2.39 -2.60
C MET A 88 32.40 3.20 -1.30
N ASP A 89 31.20 3.66 -0.94
CA ASP A 89 30.95 4.44 0.28
C ASP A 89 30.69 3.55 1.50
N ASP A 90 30.72 2.24 1.31
CA ASP A 90 30.46 1.25 2.35
C ASP A 90 31.57 1.22 3.41
N PRO A 91 31.27 1.57 4.68
CA PRO A 91 32.26 1.64 5.75
C PRO A 91 32.82 0.27 6.16
N GLU A 92 32.06 -0.82 5.94
CA GLU A 92 32.46 -2.19 6.26
C GLU A 92 33.14 -2.90 5.07
N GLY A 93 33.26 -2.21 3.93
CA GLY A 93 33.89 -2.67 2.70
C GLY A 93 32.88 -3.06 1.63
N PRO A 94 33.25 -3.08 0.34
CA PRO A 94 32.28 -3.17 -0.76
C PRO A 94 31.28 -4.33 -0.63
N SER A 95 29.98 -4.02 -0.76
CA SER A 95 28.86 -4.97 -0.74
C SER A 95 28.50 -5.57 0.63
N SER A 96 28.99 -5.00 1.73
CA SER A 96 28.63 -5.42 3.09
C SER A 96 27.41 -4.65 3.62
N ALA A 97 27.23 -3.42 3.17
CA ALA A 97 26.11 -2.56 3.47
C ALA A 97 24.82 -3.11 2.83
N PRO A 98 23.66 -2.78 3.43
CA PRO A 98 22.36 -3.09 2.85
C PRO A 98 22.20 -2.59 1.41
N GLY A 99 22.81 -1.44 1.09
CA GLY A 99 22.58 -0.71 -0.16
C GLY A 99 21.21 -0.04 -0.20
N ALA A 100 20.88 0.60 -1.32
CA ALA A 100 19.59 1.26 -1.51
C ALA A 100 18.40 0.30 -1.47
N GLU A 101 18.62 -0.99 -1.67
CA GLU A 101 17.56 -1.99 -1.70
C GLU A 101 17.73 -3.03 -0.62
N THR A 102 16.72 -3.15 0.25
CA THR A 102 16.69 -4.18 1.27
C THR A 102 15.36 -4.92 1.23
N PHE A 103 15.37 -6.17 1.71
CA PHE A 103 14.21 -7.04 1.64
C PHE A 103 13.71 -7.38 3.04
N TYR A 104 12.40 -7.32 3.21
CA TYR A 104 11.72 -7.73 4.42
C TYR A 104 10.69 -8.80 4.10
N GLU A 105 10.55 -9.77 4.97
CA GLU A 105 9.54 -10.82 4.87
C GLU A 105 8.56 -10.69 6.04
N ALA A 106 7.27 -10.70 5.70
CA ALA A 106 6.19 -10.73 6.68
C ALA A 106 5.72 -12.17 6.86
N VAL A 107 6.11 -12.78 7.97
CA VAL A 107 5.77 -14.16 8.31
C VAL A 107 4.76 -14.16 9.45
N ARG A 108 3.65 -14.87 9.26
CA ARG A 108 2.68 -15.08 10.33
C ARG A 108 3.19 -16.18 11.25
N SER A 109 3.31 -15.86 12.54
CA SER A 109 3.73 -16.78 13.59
C SER A 109 2.66 -17.86 13.79
N ALA A 110 3.08 -19.12 13.81
CA ALA A 110 2.18 -20.25 14.04
C ALA A 110 1.68 -20.33 15.50
N GLU A 111 2.41 -19.72 16.44
CA GLU A 111 2.12 -19.82 17.87
C GLU A 111 1.01 -18.86 18.32
N ASN A 112 1.07 -17.61 17.87
CA ASN A 112 0.21 -16.53 18.36
C ASN A 112 -0.52 -15.77 17.24
N ASP A 113 -0.46 -16.25 15.99
CA ASP A 113 -1.05 -15.62 14.81
C ASP A 113 -0.54 -14.17 14.55
N GLU A 114 0.60 -13.81 15.13
CA GLU A 114 1.17 -12.48 14.99
C GLU A 114 1.98 -12.35 13.68
N LEU A 115 1.87 -11.19 13.01
CA LEU A 115 2.69 -10.90 11.85
C LEU A 115 4.08 -10.41 12.27
N ILE A 116 5.09 -11.26 12.09
CA ILE A 116 6.50 -10.97 12.35
C ILE A 116 7.13 -10.42 11.08
N ILE A 117 7.77 -9.25 11.20
CA ILE A 117 8.55 -8.66 10.10
C ILE A 117 10.03 -8.92 10.36
N ARG A 118 10.69 -9.63 9.45
CA ARG A 118 12.13 -9.88 9.50
C ARG A 118 12.83 -9.36 8.25
N ARG A 119 14.05 -8.85 8.41
CA ARG A 119 14.91 -8.55 7.27
C ARG A 119 15.45 -9.87 6.69
N VAL A 120 15.56 -9.95 5.38
CA VAL A 120 16.11 -11.10 4.67
C VAL A 120 17.31 -10.64 3.86
N ASP A 121 18.49 -11.11 4.23
CA ASP A 121 19.72 -10.80 3.51
C ASP A 121 19.89 -11.75 2.31
N GLY A 122 20.48 -11.24 1.22
CA GLY A 122 20.71 -12.00 -0.02
C GLY A 122 19.44 -12.37 -0.80
N ALA A 123 18.28 -11.82 -0.44
CA ALA A 123 17.09 -11.94 -1.26
C ALA A 123 17.27 -11.16 -2.57
N SER A 124 16.75 -11.73 -3.67
CA SER A 124 16.67 -11.06 -4.97
C SER A 124 15.20 -10.81 -5.32
N GLN A 125 14.95 -9.78 -6.13
CA GLN A 125 13.61 -9.44 -6.63
C GLN A 125 12.92 -10.62 -7.34
N THR A 126 13.69 -11.57 -7.88
CA THR A 126 13.17 -12.78 -8.54
C THR A 126 12.59 -13.82 -7.58
N SER A 127 12.80 -13.66 -6.27
CA SER A 127 12.19 -14.55 -5.29
C SER A 127 10.70 -14.24 -5.15
N ASN A 128 9.87 -14.95 -5.92
CA ASN A 128 8.41 -14.90 -5.85
C ASN A 128 7.89 -15.56 -4.56
N ARG A 129 8.25 -15.00 -3.41
CA ARG A 129 7.81 -15.45 -2.09
C ARG A 129 6.65 -14.58 -1.64
N ALA A 130 5.52 -15.23 -1.34
CA ALA A 130 4.39 -14.55 -0.74
C ALA A 130 4.83 -13.88 0.58
N GLY A 131 4.56 -12.58 0.72
CA GLY A 131 4.95 -11.81 1.90
C GLY A 131 6.37 -11.23 1.85
N LEU A 132 7.08 -11.32 0.73
CA LEU A 132 8.31 -10.56 0.51
C LEU A 132 8.01 -9.12 0.07
N PHE A 133 8.67 -8.17 0.72
CA PHE A 133 8.58 -6.74 0.46
C PHE A 133 9.98 -6.22 0.13
N ARG A 134 10.10 -5.53 -1.00
CA ARG A 134 11.32 -4.80 -1.38
C ARG A 134 11.21 -3.37 -0.88
N VAL A 135 12.13 -2.94 -0.05
CA VAL A 135 12.23 -1.58 0.46
C VAL A 135 13.35 -0.89 -0.30
N VAL A 136 13.01 0.15 -1.03
CA VAL A 136 13.95 1.01 -1.76
C VAL A 136 14.09 2.30 -0.97
N VAL A 137 15.32 2.61 -0.57
CA VAL A 137 15.71 3.87 0.04
C VAL A 137 16.33 4.71 -1.05
N GLU A 138 15.71 5.84 -1.35
CA GLU A 138 16.22 6.77 -2.34
C GLU A 138 16.65 8.06 -1.61
N PHE A 139 17.70 8.69 -2.11
CA PHE A 139 18.22 9.98 -1.66
C PHE A 139 18.24 10.97 -2.84
N PRO A 140 18.31 12.29 -2.61
CA PRO A 140 18.41 13.28 -3.68
C PRO A 140 19.83 13.27 -4.26
N THR A 141 20.25 12.16 -4.87
CA THR A 141 21.60 12.00 -5.42
C THR A 141 21.66 12.42 -6.88
N ALA A 142 22.77 13.04 -7.28
CA ALA A 142 23.14 13.26 -8.67
C ALA A 142 23.61 11.93 -9.33
N SER A 143 23.91 11.98 -10.62
CA SER A 143 24.35 10.79 -11.39
C SER A 143 25.69 10.21 -10.93
N ASP A 144 26.48 10.97 -10.18
CA ASP A 144 27.75 10.55 -9.59
C ASP A 144 27.60 9.98 -8.17
N GLY A 145 26.37 9.90 -7.65
CA GLY A 145 26.07 9.41 -6.30
C GLY A 145 26.19 10.46 -5.20
N SER A 146 26.69 11.67 -5.49
CA SER A 146 26.74 12.77 -4.52
C SER A 146 25.35 13.33 -4.23
N LEU A 147 25.15 13.96 -3.07
CA LEU A 147 23.89 14.63 -2.75
C LEU A 147 23.73 15.89 -3.61
N SER A 148 22.50 16.18 -4.05
CA SER A 148 22.21 17.24 -4.99
C SER A 148 20.94 18.00 -4.61
N GLU A 149 21.07 19.32 -4.49
CA GLU A 149 19.95 20.23 -4.24
C GLU A 149 19.14 20.52 -5.51
N THR A 150 19.76 20.30 -6.67
CA THR A 150 19.16 20.58 -7.99
C THR A 150 18.12 19.54 -8.42
N ARG A 151 18.00 18.44 -7.66
CA ARG A 151 17.19 17.28 -8.05
C ARG A 151 15.69 17.53 -7.80
N THR A 152 14.98 17.99 -8.83
CA THR A 152 13.57 18.38 -8.73
C THR A 152 12.57 17.22 -8.70
N ASP A 153 12.93 16.04 -9.22
CA ASP A 153 12.07 14.85 -9.25
C ASP A 153 11.97 14.17 -7.89
N PHE A 154 12.96 14.41 -7.02
CA PHE A 154 13.17 13.60 -5.84
C PHE A 154 12.07 13.77 -4.80
N LEU A 155 11.43 14.95 -4.68
CA LEU A 155 10.06 15.10 -4.15
C LEU A 155 9.64 16.58 -4.10
N LYS A 156 8.41 16.87 -4.54
CA LYS A 156 7.73 18.13 -4.21
C LYS A 156 7.51 18.23 -2.70
N GLY A 157 8.10 19.23 -2.05
CA GLY A 157 7.85 19.55 -0.63
C GLY A 157 9.01 19.27 0.32
N PHE A 158 10.15 18.80 -0.16
CA PHE A 158 11.37 18.75 0.65
C PHE A 158 12.12 20.08 0.63
N PRO A 159 12.91 20.37 1.68
CA PRO A 159 13.85 21.48 1.65
C PRO A 159 14.81 21.30 0.48
N SER A 160 14.93 22.33 -0.36
CA SER A 160 15.92 22.36 -1.43
C SER A 160 17.31 22.72 -0.91
N ASP A 161 17.37 23.48 0.19
CA ASP A 161 18.60 23.85 0.90
C ASP A 161 18.96 22.75 1.91
N LEU A 162 19.88 21.86 1.52
CA LEU A 162 20.28 20.68 2.29
C LEU A 162 21.33 21.00 3.36
N ASN A 163 22.17 22.00 3.11
CA ASN A 163 23.26 22.44 4.01
C ASN A 163 22.93 23.72 4.79
N ARG A 164 21.73 24.28 4.59
CA ARG A 164 21.22 25.51 5.25
C ARG A 164 22.06 26.76 4.95
N ASN A 165 22.76 26.80 3.82
CA ASN A 165 23.59 27.93 3.44
C ASN A 165 22.80 29.08 2.78
N GLY A 166 21.49 28.91 2.54
CA GLY A 166 20.63 29.87 1.85
C GLY A 166 20.74 29.84 0.32
N HIS A 167 21.55 28.93 -0.22
CA HIS A 167 21.59 28.51 -1.62
C HIS A 167 20.81 27.18 -1.74
N SER A 168 20.25 26.89 -2.91
CA SER A 168 19.41 25.69 -3.10
C SER A 168 19.62 25.07 -4.48
N ALA A 169 20.84 25.23 -4.99
CA ALA A 169 21.22 24.87 -6.34
C ALA A 169 22.62 24.23 -6.37
N ASP A 170 23.11 23.73 -5.23
CA ASP A 170 24.37 23.01 -5.17
C ASP A 170 24.21 21.61 -5.81
N PRO A 171 24.87 21.32 -6.95
CA PRO A 171 24.67 20.07 -7.67
C PRO A 171 25.39 18.89 -7.03
N HIS A 172 26.44 19.16 -6.24
CA HIS A 172 27.34 18.19 -5.63
C HIS A 172 27.68 18.61 -4.21
N LEU A 173 27.04 17.97 -3.23
CA LEU A 173 27.32 18.14 -1.81
C LEU A 173 27.94 16.87 -1.24
N GLY A 174 29.01 17.04 -0.47
CA GLY A 174 29.55 15.96 0.35
C GLY A 174 28.64 15.70 1.55
N VAL A 175 28.56 14.44 2.01
CA VAL A 175 27.75 14.09 3.19
C VAL A 175 28.12 14.91 4.42
N ALA A 176 29.40 15.31 4.55
CA ALA A 176 29.89 16.16 5.64
C ALA A 176 29.31 17.58 5.62
N ASP A 177 28.93 18.09 4.45
CA ASP A 177 28.41 19.45 4.27
C ASP A 177 26.89 19.53 4.44
N VAL A 178 26.20 18.38 4.54
CA VAL A 178 24.74 18.33 4.59
C VAL A 178 24.21 18.26 6.03
N ASP A 179 23.25 19.14 6.34
CA ASP A 179 22.55 19.19 7.64
C ASP A 179 21.19 18.47 7.60
N LEU A 180 20.58 18.42 6.44
CA LEU A 180 19.27 17.83 6.18
C LEU A 180 19.40 16.74 5.11
N LEU A 181 18.99 15.52 5.45
CA LEU A 181 18.95 14.38 4.54
C LEU A 181 17.50 13.99 4.26
N PRO A 182 16.89 14.57 3.22
CA PRO A 182 15.72 14.03 2.58
C PRO A 182 15.96 12.58 2.14
N MET A 183 14.99 11.73 2.43
CA MET A 183 14.95 10.39 1.88
C MET A 183 13.52 9.99 1.54
N ARG A 184 13.39 9.13 0.53
CA ARG A 184 12.14 8.46 0.16
C ARG A 184 12.28 6.99 0.43
N LEU A 185 11.41 6.47 1.28
CA LEU A 185 11.26 5.05 1.51
C LEU A 185 10.11 4.53 0.65
N ARG A 186 10.38 3.63 -0.28
CA ARG A 186 9.36 3.02 -1.13
C ARG A 186 9.33 1.52 -0.90
N VAL A 187 8.19 1.01 -0.48
CA VAL A 187 7.98 -0.42 -0.26
C VAL A 187 7.17 -0.97 -1.41
N VAL A 188 7.73 -1.96 -2.09
CA VAL A 188 7.16 -2.59 -3.28
C VAL A 188 6.87 -4.06 -2.97
N TRP A 189 5.71 -4.55 -3.38
CA TRP A 189 5.33 -5.96 -3.27
C TRP A 189 4.51 -6.38 -4.47
N GLU A 190 4.39 -7.70 -4.69
CA GLU A 190 3.52 -8.24 -5.73
C GLU A 190 2.09 -8.32 -5.20
N GLY A 191 1.23 -7.42 -5.70
CA GLY A 191 -0.21 -7.42 -5.46
C GLY A 191 -0.93 -8.44 -6.35
N SER A 192 -2.25 -8.54 -6.20
CA SER A 192 -3.04 -9.46 -7.05
C SER A 192 -3.21 -8.98 -8.49
N ALA A 193 -3.00 -7.68 -8.75
CA ALA A 193 -3.10 -7.07 -10.08
C ALA A 193 -1.73 -6.67 -10.67
N GLY A 194 -0.64 -7.02 -9.99
CA GLY A 194 0.73 -6.64 -10.35
C GLY A 194 1.45 -5.92 -9.21
N PRO A 195 2.60 -5.28 -9.49
CA PRO A 195 3.41 -4.59 -8.49
C PRO A 195 2.64 -3.44 -7.85
N GLU A 196 2.53 -3.48 -6.53
CA GLU A 196 1.96 -2.41 -5.71
C GLU A 196 3.08 -1.74 -4.91
N SER A 197 2.88 -0.48 -4.55
CA SER A 197 3.86 0.24 -3.74
C SER A 197 3.24 1.21 -2.73
N LEU A 198 4.01 1.46 -1.67
CA LEU A 198 3.68 2.42 -0.62
C LEU A 198 4.93 3.27 -0.36
N GLU A 199 4.76 4.59 -0.44
CA GLU A 199 5.85 5.56 -0.28
C GLU A 199 5.74 6.32 1.03
N LEU A 200 6.88 6.61 1.64
CA LEU A 200 7.03 7.46 2.80
C LEU A 200 8.21 8.40 2.60
N ALA A 201 7.92 9.69 2.61
CA ALA A 201 8.88 10.78 2.59
C ALA A 201 9.34 11.12 4.02
N ARG A 202 10.64 11.28 4.25
CA ARG A 202 11.16 11.73 5.55
C ARG A 202 12.44 12.55 5.43
N VAL A 203 12.62 13.53 6.31
CA VAL A 203 13.87 14.28 6.49
C VAL A 203 14.56 13.83 7.77
N PHE A 204 15.82 13.46 7.68
CA PHE A 204 16.72 13.37 8.84
C PHE A 204 17.48 14.68 8.99
N SER A 205 17.58 15.19 10.21
CA SER A 205 18.48 16.31 10.53
C SER A 205 19.68 15.78 11.28
N ARG A 206 20.88 16.25 10.94
CA ARG A 206 22.05 16.04 11.79
C ARG A 206 21.76 16.63 13.18
N ARG A 207 21.93 15.82 14.23
CA ARG A 207 21.70 16.22 15.63
C ARG A 207 22.97 16.74 16.26
#